data_AF-A0A9Q0D8I0-F1
#
_entry.id   AF-A0A9Q0D8I0-F1
#
_cell.length_a   1.000
_cell.length_b   1.000
_cell.length_c   1.000
_cell.angle_alpha   90.00
_cell.angle_beta   90.00
_cell.angle_gamma   90.00
#
_symmetry.space_group_name_H-M   'P 1'
#
loop_
_entity.id
_entity.type
_entity.pdbx_description
1 polymer ?
#
loop_
_entity_poly.entity_id
_entity_poly.type
_entity_poly.pdbx_seq_one_letter_code
_entity_poly.pdbx_strand_id
1 'polypeptide(L)' 'MLAKVHLFDSASQCGHGSEAVRRSSQELRRSIVFLRDRDAGGHHISSFIDLAQRLQSDDFEAYFSGKKRLAPRCSDLR' A
#
# COMPACT_ATOMS: atom_id res chain seq x y z
N MET A 1 14.93 10.22 6.11
CA MET A 1 15.09 10.12 4.64
C MET A 1 13.69 9.97 4.07
N LEU A 2 13.23 10.92 3.23
CA LEU A 2 11.82 10.98 2.78
C LEU A 2 11.51 9.76 1.88
N ALA A 3 10.63 8.87 2.33
CA ALA A 3 10.02 7.87 1.47
C ALA A 3 9.13 8.62 0.46
N LYS A 4 9.49 8.58 -0.83
CA LYS A 4 8.66 9.14 -1.89
C LYS A 4 7.60 8.12 -2.27
N VAL A 5 6.44 8.23 -1.64
CA VAL A 5 5.27 7.39 -1.92
C VAL A 5 4.69 7.81 -3.27
N HIS A 6 4.84 6.97 -4.27
CA HIS A 6 4.05 7.07 -5.50
C HIS A 6 2.77 6.29 -5.28
N LEU A 7 1.65 6.99 -5.14
CA LEU A 7 0.32 6.39 -5.02
C LEU A 7 -0.25 6.22 -6.43
N PHE A 8 -0.55 4.98 -6.84
CA PHE A 8 -1.27 4.70 -8.08
C PHE A 8 -2.71 4.31 -7.71
N ASP A 9 -3.68 5.15 -8.06
CA ASP A 9 -5.11 4.89 -7.84
C ASP A 9 -5.78 4.62 -9.18
N SER A 10 -6.31 3.40 -9.35
CA SER A 10 -7.00 2.98 -10.57
C SER A 10 -8.47 3.44 -10.63
N ALA A 11 -8.98 4.20 -9.64
CA ALA A 11 -10.40 4.55 -9.54
C ALA A 11 -10.79 5.83 -10.32
N SER A 12 -9.89 6.41 -11.11
CA SER A 12 -10.13 7.69 -11.81
C SER A 12 -10.93 7.59 -13.12
N GLN A 13 -11.80 6.59 -13.31
CA GLN A 13 -12.77 6.60 -14.42
C GLN A 13 -14.13 6.06 -13.95
N CYS A 14 -15.07 6.98 -13.69
CA CYS A 14 -16.46 6.99 -14.17
C CYS A 14 -17.34 7.88 -13.26
N GLY A 15 -18.05 8.82 -13.87
CA GLY A 15 -18.86 9.83 -13.19
C GLY A 15 -20.33 9.47 -12.95
N HIS A 16 -21.00 10.40 -12.25
CA HIS A 16 -22.44 10.69 -12.14
C HIS A 16 -23.40 9.58 -11.68
N GLY A 17 -23.91 9.77 -10.45
CA GLY A 17 -25.34 9.58 -10.14
C GLY A 17 -25.80 8.20 -9.64
N SER A 18 -26.58 8.25 -8.54
CA SER A 18 -27.50 7.23 -7.99
C SER A 18 -26.92 6.05 -7.18
N GLU A 19 -27.44 5.95 -5.95
CA GLU A 19 -27.47 4.75 -5.11
C GLU A 19 -27.93 3.52 -5.90
N ALA A 20 -27.08 2.51 -6.04
CA ALA A 20 -27.51 1.18 -6.45
C ALA A 20 -26.46 0.09 -6.12
N VAL A 21 -26.95 -0.91 -5.38
CA VAL A 21 -26.49 -2.31 -5.36
C VAL A 21 -25.11 -2.54 -4.71
N ARG A 22 -25.17 -3.18 -3.54
CA ARG A 22 -24.09 -3.97 -2.93
C ARG A 22 -23.69 -5.07 -3.91
N ARG A 23 -22.87 -4.75 -4.91
CA ARG A 23 -22.35 -5.75 -5.86
C ARG A 23 -21.29 -6.56 -5.15
N SER A 24 -21.58 -7.84 -4.95
CA SER A 24 -20.58 -8.89 -4.83
C SER A 24 -19.64 -8.82 -6.04
N SER A 25 -18.45 -8.29 -5.82
CA SER A 25 -17.22 -8.49 -6.59
C SER A 25 -16.21 -7.66 -5.82
N GLN A 26 -15.21 -8.30 -5.22
CA GLN A 26 -14.17 -7.57 -4.50
C GLN A 26 -13.65 -6.46 -5.42
N GLU A 27 -13.91 -5.20 -5.08
CA GLU A 27 -13.13 -4.11 -5.63
C GLU A 27 -11.71 -4.41 -5.16
N LEU A 28 -10.88 -4.98 -6.04
CA LEU A 28 -9.45 -5.14 -5.84
C LEU A 28 -8.83 -3.74 -5.91
N ARG A 29 -9.15 -2.88 -4.91
CA ARG A 29 -8.48 -1.61 -4.68
C ARG A 29 -7.06 -1.93 -4.28
N ARG A 30 -6.19 -2.05 -5.28
CA ARG A 30 -4.75 -2.16 -5.10
C ARG A 30 -4.21 -0.76 -4.89
N SER A 31 -3.84 -0.44 -3.66
CA SER A 31 -3.14 0.80 -3.35
C SER A 31 -1.65 0.51 -3.31
N ILE A 32 -1.03 0.47 -4.49
CA ILE A 32 0.39 0.12 -4.60
C ILE A 32 1.22 1.37 -4.31
N VAL A 33 2.19 1.23 -3.41
CA VAL A 33 3.15 2.28 -3.08
C VAL A 33 4.57 1.82 -3.38
N PHE A 34 5.37 2.69 -4.00
CA PHE A 34 6.80 2.46 -4.11
C PHE A 34 7.50 2.92 -2.83
N LEU A 35 8.24 2.02 -2.19
CA LEU A 35 9.08 2.32 -1.03
C LEU A 35 10.55 2.27 -1.44
N ARG A 36 11.30 3.31 -1.10
CA ARG A 36 12.77 3.34 -1.16
C ARG A 36 13.31 3.66 0.21
N ASP A 37 14.25 2.85 0.68
CA ASP A 37 14.82 2.95 2.01
C ASP A 37 16.25 2.40 2.06
N ARG A 38 16.89 2.44 3.22
CA ARG A 38 18.19 1.79 3.49
C ARG A 38 18.06 0.79 4.62
N ASP A 39 18.54 -0.44 4.45
CA ASP A 39 18.54 -1.42 5.55
C ASP A 39 19.46 -0.97 6.72
N ALA A 40 19.49 -1.74 7.80
CA ALA A 40 20.34 -1.42 8.95
C ALA A 40 21.85 -1.41 8.60
N GLY A 41 22.26 -2.09 7.52
CA GLY A 41 23.61 -2.09 6.99
C GLY A 41 23.90 -0.94 6.01
N GLY A 42 22.91 -0.08 5.73
CA GLY A 42 23.04 1.04 4.80
C GLY A 42 22.83 0.66 3.33
N HIS A 43 22.50 -0.59 3.00
CA HIS A 43 22.21 -1.00 1.64
C HIS A 43 20.89 -0.40 1.17
N HIS A 44 20.85 0.04 -0.08
CA HIS A 44 19.63 0.54 -0.69
C HIS A 44 18.64 -0.61 -0.90
N ILE A 45 17.45 -0.47 -0.32
CA ILE A 45 16.32 -1.37 -0.55
C ILE A 45 15.20 -0.58 -1.20
N SER A 46 14.61 -1.11 -2.27
CA SER A 46 13.44 -0.49 -2.88
C SER A 46 12.56 -1.52 -3.55
N SER A 47 11.26 -1.43 -3.33
CA SER A 47 10.27 -2.27 -4.01
C SER A 47 8.88 -1.66 -3.85
N PHE A 48 7.91 -2.25 -4.54
CA PHE A 48 6.50 -1.92 -4.42
C PHE A 48 5.86 -2.71 -3.27
N ILE A 49 4.88 -2.09 -2.61
CA ILE A 49 4.08 -2.67 -1.54
C ILE A 49 2.60 -2.48 -1.89
N ASP A 50 1.76 -3.53 -1.81
CA ASP A 50 0.31 -3.35 -1.79
C ASP A 50 -0.13 -2.88 -0.39
N LEU A 51 -0.29 -1.57 -0.25
CA LEU A 51 -0.66 -0.93 1.01
C LEU A 51 -2.08 -1.31 1.43
N ALA A 52 -3.00 -1.49 0.48
CA ALA A 52 -4.38 -1.85 0.77
C ALA A 52 -4.46 -3.27 1.35
N GLN A 53 -3.66 -4.19 0.82
CA GLN A 53 -3.51 -5.54 1.38
C GLN A 53 -2.93 -5.47 2.80
N ARG A 54 -1.83 -4.74 3.00
CA ARG A 54 -1.19 -4.63 4.31
C ARG A 54 -2.10 -4.00 5.35
N LEU A 55 -2.85 -2.96 5.00
CA LEU A 55 -3.74 -2.26 5.93
C LEU A 55 -4.83 -3.17 6.50
N GLN A 56 -5.19 -4.23 5.77
CA GLN A 56 -6.14 -5.26 6.22
C GLN A 56 -5.48 -6.35 7.08
N SER A 57 -4.22 -6.69 6.83
CA SER A 57 -3.54 -7.85 7.45
C SER A 57 -2.62 -7.52 8.62
N ASP A 58 -1.98 -6.35 8.61
CA ASP A 58 -0.93 -5.96 9.56
C ASP A 58 -1.48 -4.96 10.60
N ASP A 59 -0.88 -4.93 11.79
CA ASP A 59 -1.09 -3.87 12.78
C ASP A 59 -0.32 -2.60 12.38
N PHE A 60 -1.04 -1.60 11.85
CA PHE A 60 -0.46 -0.35 11.38
C PHE A 60 -0.05 0.62 12.48
N GLU A 61 -0.61 0.49 13.68
CA GLU A 61 -0.25 1.34 14.81
C GLU A 61 1.23 1.16 15.16
N ALA A 62 1.76 -0.06 15.02
CA ALA A 62 3.17 -0.34 15.20
C ALA A 62 4.07 0.36 14.17
N TYR A 63 3.61 0.57 12.93
CA TYR A 63 4.37 1.32 11.92
C TYR A 63 4.30 2.83 12.20
N PHE A 64 3.12 3.35 12.53
CA PHE A 64 2.94 4.79 12.81
C PHE A 64 3.65 5.24 14.09
N SER A 65 3.68 4.40 15.12
CA SER A 65 4.44 4.65 16.35
C SER A 65 5.96 4.44 16.19
N GLY A 66 6.42 3.96 15.03
CA GLY A 66 7.84 3.69 14.77
C GLY A 66 8.40 2.43 15.45
N LYS A 67 7.56 1.66 16.14
CA LYS A 67 7.95 0.38 16.77
C LYS A 67 8.32 -0.68 15.73
N LYS A 68 7.73 -0.62 14.55
CA LYS A 68 8.06 -1.43 13.38
C LYS A 68 8.40 -0.54 12.20
N ARG A 69 9.33 -1.01 11.37
CA ARG A 69 9.66 -0.38 10.10
C ARG A 69 8.83 -1.02 9.00
N LEU A 70 8.13 -0.19 8.21
CA LEU A 70 7.50 -0.66 6.99
C LEU A 70 8.60 -0.95 5.96
N ALA A 71 8.82 -2.22 5.64
CA ALA A 71 9.81 -2.68 4.67
C ALA A 71 9.13 -3.59 3.64
N PRO A 72 9.65 -3.65 2.40
CA PRO A 72 9.06 -4.48 1.37
C PRO A 72 9.24 -5.96 1.68
N ARG A 73 8.23 -6.76 1.38
CA ARG A 73 8.23 -8.23 1.52
C ARG A 73 7.98 -8.87 0.17
N CYS A 74 8.49 -10.10 -0.01
CA CYS A 74 8.27 -10.89 -1.22
C CYS A 74 6.79 -11.23 -1.50
N SER A 75 5.91 -11.05 -0.50
CA SER A 75 4.46 -11.32 -0.59
C SER A 75 3.63 -10.11 -1.00
N ASP A 76 4.22 -8.94 -1.18
CA ASP A 76 3.47 -7.68 -1.33
C ASP A 76 2.80 -7.46 -2.69
N LEU A 77 3.17 -8.22 -3.72
CA LEU A 77 2.61 -8.12 -5.07
C LEU A 77 2.22 -9.49 -5.65
N ARG A 78 1.84 -10.44 -4.80
CA ARG A 78 1.44 -11.78 -5.25
C ARG A 78 -0.03 -11.86 -5.64
#